data_AF-A0A7K0WUR5-F1
#
_entry.id   AF-A0A7K0WUR5-F1
#
_cell.length_a   1.000
_cell.length_b   1.000
_cell.length_c   1.000
_cell.angle_alpha   90.00
_cell.angle_beta   90.00
_cell.angle_gamma   90.00
#
_symmetry.space_group_name_H-M   'P 1'
#
loop_
_entity.id
_entity.type
_entity.pdbx_description
1 polymer ?
#
loop_
_entity_poly.entity_id
_entity_poly.type
_entity_poly.pdbx_seq_one_letter_code
_entity_poly.pdbx_strand_id
1 'polypeptide(L)'
;YMVLILTLLAFLAVHLMFDERELLDRAISDVLAGGTYTYHVVHPVHSELVGGGEAPIRPLIQLWSLSVEEHFYLFGVLLILLIIRFRKTKALVVGFLAAWLLIGIARFTGHVGPRFAWYQRPDALLIGVAIAFLNAHMPRSWSPRVSRIMGHVATAALVIMLAVVFSGTYLAKLVGLYVPFLVPEGGSLHDGLYWGEFGFTIVSGCMAILVLTMIRCRDHWLVPILSYKAFTAVGVRSYGLYLIHVPLGVLLIETVGRKSELLALILYVPLLVLCTEIAHRWVEKPAMKLKTRMSTPGASGTAQRDAAAQQDTAAQQDTAAQQDTAAQQDTIPPAE
;
A
#
# COMPACT_ATOMS: atom_id res chain seq x y z
N TYR A 1 -6.61 -11.22 -14.80
CA TYR A 1 -6.88 -12.43 -15.60
C TYR A 1 -5.65 -13.05 -16.26
N MET A 2 -4.81 -12.32 -17.01
CA MET A 2 -3.63 -12.94 -17.67
C MET A 2 -2.70 -13.69 -16.69
N VAL A 3 -2.36 -13.10 -15.55
CA VAL A 3 -1.55 -13.78 -14.51
C VAL A 3 -2.21 -15.07 -14.03
N LEU A 4 -3.53 -15.06 -13.80
CA LEU A 4 -4.27 -16.27 -13.40
C LEU A 4 -4.13 -17.40 -14.42
N ILE A 5 -4.30 -17.07 -15.71
CA ILE A 5 -4.18 -18.04 -16.81
C ILE A 5 -2.75 -18.57 -16.92
N LEU A 6 -1.76 -17.68 -16.92
CA LEU A 6 -0.35 -18.08 -17.01
C LEU A 6 0.09 -18.93 -15.83
N THR A 7 -0.37 -18.59 -14.62
CA THR A 7 -0.13 -19.41 -13.44
C THR A 7 -0.79 -20.77 -13.61
N LEU A 8 -2.07 -20.86 -14.00
CA LEU A 8 -2.74 -22.14 -14.21
C LEU A 8 -1.98 -23.03 -15.23
N LEU A 9 -1.56 -22.45 -16.35
CA LEU A 9 -0.78 -23.18 -17.37
C LEU A 9 0.58 -23.64 -16.85
N ALA A 10 1.28 -22.79 -16.09
CA ALA A 10 2.57 -23.15 -15.49
C ALA A 10 2.42 -24.31 -14.50
N PHE A 11 1.41 -24.28 -13.62
CA PHE A 11 1.19 -25.35 -12.65
C PHE A 11 0.59 -26.62 -13.27
N LEU A 12 -0.15 -26.51 -14.36
CA LEU A 12 -0.50 -27.67 -15.19
C LEU A 12 0.75 -28.33 -15.77
N ALA A 13 1.69 -27.54 -16.31
CA ALA A 13 2.95 -28.07 -16.83
C ALA A 13 3.79 -28.74 -15.72
N VAL A 14 3.86 -28.13 -14.53
CA VAL A 14 4.52 -28.75 -13.36
C VAL A 14 3.89 -30.10 -13.01
N HIS A 15 2.56 -30.20 -12.96
CA HIS A 15 1.90 -31.47 -12.71
C HIS A 15 2.24 -32.51 -13.80
N LEU A 16 2.21 -32.13 -15.08
CA LEU A 16 2.56 -33.04 -16.17
C LEU A 16 4.03 -33.52 -16.14
N MET A 17 4.94 -32.72 -15.58
CA MET A 17 6.37 -33.04 -15.51
C MET A 17 6.80 -33.77 -14.23
N PHE A 18 6.15 -33.48 -13.10
CA PHE A 18 6.56 -33.91 -11.77
C PHE A 18 5.48 -34.70 -11.00
N ASP A 19 4.31 -34.92 -11.61
CA ASP A 19 3.15 -35.60 -11.02
C ASP A 19 2.57 -34.91 -9.75
N GLU A 20 2.68 -33.59 -9.70
CA GLU A 20 2.28 -32.76 -8.56
C GLU A 20 0.80 -32.35 -8.60
N ARG A 21 -0.10 -33.32 -8.43
CA ARG A 21 -1.54 -33.07 -8.56
C ARG A 21 -2.10 -32.12 -7.50
N GLU A 22 -1.60 -32.21 -6.27
CA GLU A 22 -2.06 -31.35 -5.17
C GLU A 22 -1.77 -29.87 -5.45
N LEU A 23 -0.60 -29.56 -6.02
CA LEU A 23 -0.21 -28.21 -6.34
C LEU A 23 -1.06 -27.62 -7.47
N LEU A 24 -1.43 -28.42 -8.47
CA LEU A 24 -2.37 -28.04 -9.51
C LEU A 24 -3.78 -27.79 -8.94
N ASP A 25 -4.28 -28.67 -8.06
CA ASP A 25 -5.60 -28.50 -7.43
C ASP A 25 -5.64 -27.19 -6.61
N ARG A 26 -4.56 -26.86 -5.90
CA ARG A 26 -4.40 -25.57 -5.20
C ARG A 26 -4.37 -24.41 -6.18
N ALA A 27 -3.65 -24.50 -7.30
CA ALA A 27 -3.61 -23.47 -8.33
C ALA A 27 -4.99 -23.19 -8.95
N ILE A 28 -5.78 -24.23 -9.22
CA ILE A 28 -7.16 -24.12 -9.73
C ILE A 28 -8.03 -23.39 -8.70
N SER A 29 -8.01 -23.84 -7.44
CA SER A 29 -8.75 -23.22 -6.34
C SER A 29 -8.39 -21.73 -6.18
N ASP A 30 -7.10 -21.42 -6.23
CA ASP A 30 -6.55 -20.08 -6.13
C ASP A 30 -6.99 -19.17 -7.29
N VAL A 31 -6.99 -19.69 -8.52
CA VAL A 31 -7.43 -18.97 -9.72
C VAL A 31 -8.92 -18.67 -9.67
N LEU A 32 -9.74 -19.62 -9.22
CA LEU A 32 -11.18 -19.41 -9.04
C LEU A 32 -11.43 -18.34 -7.98
N ALA A 33 -10.87 -18.50 -6.79
CA ALA A 33 -11.09 -17.58 -5.68
C ALA A 33 -10.51 -16.18 -5.96
N GLY A 34 -9.36 -16.08 -6.62
CA GLY A 34 -8.77 -14.81 -7.05
C GLY A 34 -9.54 -14.16 -8.21
N GLY A 35 -10.05 -14.97 -9.15
CA GLY A 35 -10.83 -14.50 -10.31
C GLY A 35 -12.21 -13.95 -9.94
N THR A 36 -12.79 -14.44 -8.84
CA THR A 36 -14.04 -13.94 -8.24
C THR A 36 -13.82 -12.92 -7.13
N TYR A 37 -12.57 -12.55 -6.84
CA TYR A 37 -12.18 -11.68 -5.73
C TYR A 37 -12.68 -12.13 -4.35
N THR A 38 -12.84 -13.43 -4.15
CA THR A 38 -13.25 -14.05 -2.88
C THR A 38 -12.10 -14.77 -2.19
N TYR A 39 -10.85 -14.52 -2.59
CA TYR A 39 -9.68 -15.28 -2.12
C TYR A 39 -9.60 -15.32 -0.59
N HIS A 40 -9.66 -14.16 0.07
CA HIS A 40 -9.57 -14.08 1.54
C HIS A 40 -10.77 -14.69 2.29
N VAL A 41 -11.89 -14.93 1.60
CA VAL A 41 -13.11 -15.55 2.16
C VAL A 41 -13.03 -17.07 2.06
N VAL A 42 -12.59 -17.57 0.90
CA VAL A 42 -12.44 -19.01 0.61
C VAL A 42 -11.19 -19.58 1.28
N HIS A 43 -10.13 -18.78 1.32
CA HIS A 43 -8.84 -19.11 1.93
C HIS A 43 -8.51 -18.02 2.96
N PRO A 44 -8.92 -18.19 4.23
CA PRO A 44 -8.59 -17.26 5.30
C PRO A 44 -7.08 -17.21 5.53
N VAL A 45 -6.42 -16.28 4.87
CA VAL A 45 -4.97 -16.07 5.00
C VAL A 45 -4.66 -15.60 6.41
N HIS A 46 -3.50 -16.02 6.91
CA HIS A 46 -3.00 -15.86 8.27
C HIS A 46 -3.58 -16.83 9.30
N SER A 47 -4.42 -17.78 8.91
CA SER A 47 -4.81 -18.89 9.79
C SER A 47 -3.58 -19.70 10.25
N GLU A 48 -2.63 -19.88 9.32
CA GLU A 48 -1.32 -20.48 9.52
C GLU A 48 -0.43 -19.70 10.50
N LEU A 49 -0.61 -18.37 10.60
CA LEU A 49 0.18 -17.54 11.52
C LEU A 49 -0.23 -17.77 12.99
N VAL A 50 -1.42 -18.34 13.22
CA VAL A 50 -2.01 -18.49 14.56
C VAL A 50 -2.11 -19.96 14.97
N GLY A 51 -2.33 -20.86 14.02
CA GLY A 51 -2.55 -22.28 14.30
C GLY A 51 -1.31 -23.05 14.73
N GLY A 52 -0.11 -22.52 14.51
CA GLY A 52 1.15 -23.25 14.68
C GLY A 52 1.25 -24.40 13.67
N GLY A 53 2.02 -24.23 12.60
CA GLY A 53 2.20 -25.25 11.57
C GLY A 53 2.72 -24.68 10.25
N GLU A 54 3.06 -25.56 9.32
CA GLU A 54 3.52 -25.13 7.99
C GLU A 54 2.35 -24.57 7.18
N ALA A 55 2.52 -23.34 6.69
CA ALA A 55 1.57 -22.72 5.79
C ALA A 55 1.49 -23.55 4.49
N PRO A 56 0.28 -23.96 4.03
CA PRO A 56 0.17 -24.68 2.79
C PRO A 56 0.66 -23.80 1.65
N ILE A 57 1.63 -24.30 0.87
CA ILE A 57 2.15 -23.61 -0.30
C ILE A 57 1.01 -23.40 -1.31
N ARG A 58 0.66 -22.15 -1.54
CA ARG A 58 -0.41 -21.70 -2.45
C ARG A 58 0.16 -20.77 -3.52
N PRO A 59 0.06 -21.14 -4.81
CA PRO A 59 0.66 -20.39 -5.91
C PRO A 59 0.25 -18.91 -6.01
N LEU A 60 -0.97 -18.57 -5.59
CA LEU A 60 -1.49 -17.21 -5.70
C LEU A 60 -1.96 -16.65 -4.35
N ILE A 61 -1.33 -17.07 -3.24
CA ILE A 61 -1.73 -16.62 -1.90
C ILE A 61 -1.83 -15.11 -1.81
N GLN A 62 -0.89 -14.36 -2.39
CA GLN A 62 -0.88 -12.90 -2.39
C GLN A 62 -2.19 -12.25 -2.82
N LEU A 63 -2.99 -12.89 -3.70
CA LEU A 63 -4.25 -12.35 -4.20
C LEU A 63 -5.33 -12.16 -3.11
N TRP A 64 -5.10 -12.66 -1.89
CA TRP A 64 -5.93 -12.35 -0.73
C TRP A 64 -6.09 -10.84 -0.56
N SER A 65 -5.01 -10.05 -0.66
CA SER A 65 -5.07 -8.62 -0.39
C SER A 65 -5.78 -7.85 -1.51
N LEU A 66 -5.64 -8.33 -2.76
CA LEU A 66 -6.38 -7.78 -3.89
C LEU A 66 -7.90 -8.01 -3.73
N SER A 67 -8.28 -9.20 -3.25
CA SER A 67 -9.69 -9.50 -2.95
C SER A 67 -10.26 -8.62 -1.84
N VAL A 68 -9.47 -8.33 -0.79
CA VAL A 68 -9.85 -7.38 0.27
C VAL A 68 -10.02 -5.98 -0.31
N GLU A 69 -9.12 -5.55 -1.18
CA GLU A 69 -9.16 -4.24 -1.84
C GLU A 69 -10.40 -4.09 -2.73
N GLU A 70 -10.77 -5.09 -3.54
CA GLU A 70 -11.99 -5.03 -4.35
C GLU A 70 -13.27 -5.00 -3.50
N HIS A 71 -13.33 -5.78 -2.42
CA HIS A 71 -14.43 -5.67 -1.46
C HIS A 71 -14.51 -4.26 -0.86
N PHE A 72 -13.35 -3.68 -0.51
CA PHE A 72 -13.29 -2.31 -0.04
C PHE A 72 -13.74 -1.30 -1.11
N TYR A 73 -13.43 -1.50 -2.39
CA TYR A 73 -13.94 -0.63 -3.45
C TYR A 73 -15.44 -0.77 -3.63
N LEU A 74 -15.98 -1.98 -3.62
CA LEU A 74 -17.41 -2.20 -3.75
C LEU A 74 -18.20 -1.53 -2.61
N PHE A 75 -17.84 -1.80 -1.35
CA PHE A 75 -18.58 -1.28 -0.20
C PHE A 75 -18.13 0.11 0.23
N GLY A 76 -16.83 0.34 0.27
CA GLY A 76 -16.21 1.59 0.73
C GLY A 76 -16.51 2.76 -0.21
N VAL A 77 -16.50 2.57 -1.54
CA VAL A 77 -16.85 3.67 -2.46
C VAL A 77 -18.31 4.07 -2.30
N LEU A 78 -19.24 3.11 -2.20
CA LEU A 78 -20.65 3.42 -1.96
C LEU A 78 -20.85 4.16 -0.62
N LEU A 79 -20.16 3.72 0.43
CA LEU A 79 -20.17 4.39 1.74
C LEU A 79 -19.61 5.82 1.64
N ILE A 80 -18.50 6.02 0.94
CA ILE A 80 -17.89 7.35 0.73
C ILE A 80 -18.85 8.26 -0.04
N LEU A 81 -19.46 7.76 -1.13
CA LEU A 81 -20.44 8.52 -1.92
C LEU A 81 -21.64 8.94 -1.06
N LEU A 82 -22.16 8.04 -0.23
CA LEU A 82 -23.26 8.32 0.69
C LEU A 82 -22.88 9.39 1.72
N ILE A 83 -21.68 9.30 2.28
CA ILE A 83 -21.19 10.24 3.29
C ILE A 83 -20.96 11.63 2.69
N ILE A 84 -20.41 11.72 1.49
CA ILE A 84 -20.26 12.97 0.76
C ILE A 84 -21.65 13.57 0.50
N ARG A 85 -22.61 12.74 0.05
CA ARG A 85 -24.00 13.16 -0.20
C ARG A 85 -24.69 13.73 1.04
N PHE A 86 -24.35 13.25 2.23
CA PHE A 86 -24.87 13.74 3.51
C PHE A 86 -23.94 14.72 4.24
N ARG A 87 -22.82 15.12 3.63
CA ARG A 87 -21.81 16.03 4.19
C ARG A 87 -21.28 15.58 5.57
N LYS A 88 -21.17 14.27 5.79
CA LYS A 88 -20.71 13.68 7.07
C LYS A 88 -19.22 13.30 7.06
N THR A 89 -18.39 14.02 6.30
CA THR A 89 -16.95 13.71 6.12
C THR A 89 -16.18 13.64 7.44
N LYS A 90 -16.48 14.55 8.40
CA LYS A 90 -15.88 14.51 9.73
C LYS A 90 -16.21 13.22 10.49
N ALA A 91 -17.46 12.75 10.41
CA ALA A 91 -17.89 11.51 11.06
C ALA A 91 -17.23 10.28 10.41
N LEU A 92 -17.01 10.30 9.09
CA LEU A 92 -16.24 9.26 8.39
C LEU A 92 -14.82 9.19 8.94
N VAL A 93 -14.11 10.32 8.97
CA VAL A 93 -12.73 10.38 9.45
C VAL A 93 -12.64 9.85 10.88
N VAL A 94 -13.52 10.32 11.77
CA VAL A 94 -13.58 9.83 13.17
C VAL A 94 -13.89 8.33 13.22
N GLY A 95 -14.87 7.86 12.45
CA GLY A 95 -15.25 6.45 12.41
C GLY A 95 -14.13 5.54 11.89
N PHE A 96 -13.41 5.95 10.85
CA PHE A 96 -12.30 5.18 10.27
C PHE A 96 -11.07 5.19 11.18
N LEU A 97 -10.76 6.31 11.84
CA LEU A 97 -9.70 6.37 12.86
C LEU A 97 -10.06 5.51 14.09
N ALA A 98 -11.32 5.56 14.52
CA ALA A 98 -11.81 4.72 15.60
C ALA A 98 -11.76 3.22 15.24
N ALA A 99 -12.13 2.86 14.00
CA ALA A 99 -12.04 1.49 13.51
C ALA A 99 -10.57 1.03 13.41
N TRP A 100 -9.66 1.86 12.89
CA TRP A 100 -8.23 1.58 12.88
C TRP A 100 -7.68 1.33 14.28
N LEU A 101 -8.04 2.18 15.25
CA LEU A 101 -7.63 2.05 16.64
C LEU A 101 -8.23 0.79 17.29
N LEU A 102 -9.51 0.52 17.06
CA LEU A 102 -10.21 -0.65 17.58
C LEU A 102 -9.58 -1.94 17.06
N ILE A 103 -9.29 -2.01 15.76
CA ILE A 103 -8.62 -3.18 15.17
C ILE A 103 -7.22 -3.33 15.76
N GLY A 104 -6.48 -2.23 15.95
CA GLY A 104 -5.19 -2.24 16.62
C GLY A 104 -5.25 -2.79 18.05
N ILE A 105 -6.20 -2.32 18.86
CA ILE A 105 -6.42 -2.81 20.22
C ILE A 105 -6.87 -4.28 20.21
N ALA A 106 -7.75 -4.66 19.30
CA ALA A 106 -8.19 -6.03 19.14
C ALA A 106 -7.00 -6.96 18.87
N ARG A 107 -6.12 -6.61 17.93
CA ARG A 107 -4.91 -7.38 17.66
C ARG A 107 -3.96 -7.44 18.86
N PHE A 108 -3.74 -6.31 19.52
CA PHE A 108 -2.88 -6.22 20.71
C PHE A 108 -3.39 -7.09 21.86
N THR A 109 -4.70 -7.29 21.96
CA THR A 109 -5.34 -8.16 22.97
C THR A 109 -5.52 -9.60 22.51
N GLY A 110 -4.89 -10.01 21.40
CA GLY A 110 -4.94 -11.37 20.87
C GLY A 110 -6.21 -11.70 20.06
N HIS A 111 -7.07 -10.72 19.78
CA HIS A 111 -8.28 -10.94 19.00
C HIS A 111 -8.00 -10.78 17.49
N VAL A 112 -8.24 -11.85 16.73
CA VAL A 112 -7.92 -11.92 15.29
C VAL A 112 -9.07 -11.51 14.37
N GLY A 113 -10.27 -11.35 14.92
CA GLY A 113 -11.47 -10.96 14.16
C GLY A 113 -12.16 -12.16 13.53
N PRO A 114 -13.37 -11.97 12.98
CA PRO A 114 -14.06 -13.03 12.26
C PRO A 114 -13.22 -13.48 11.07
N ARG A 115 -12.95 -14.80 10.98
CA ARG A 115 -12.13 -15.38 9.89
C ARG A 115 -10.80 -14.63 9.66
N PHE A 116 -10.11 -14.22 10.72
CA PHE A 116 -8.82 -13.50 10.65
C PHE A 116 -8.87 -12.13 9.98
N ALA A 117 -10.05 -11.50 9.86
CA ALA A 117 -10.22 -10.23 9.16
C ALA A 117 -9.30 -9.10 9.69
N TRP A 118 -8.94 -9.08 10.97
CA TRP A 118 -8.04 -8.05 11.52
C TRP A 118 -6.58 -8.19 11.04
N TYR A 119 -6.20 -9.39 10.63
CA TYR A 119 -4.90 -9.69 10.03
C TYR A 119 -4.90 -9.50 8.52
N GLN A 120 -6.08 -9.38 7.91
CA GLN A 120 -6.27 -9.02 6.50
C GLN A 120 -6.23 -7.50 6.26
N ARG A 121 -5.86 -6.74 7.29
CA ARG A 121 -5.49 -5.32 7.26
C ARG A 121 -6.50 -4.33 6.64
N PRO A 122 -7.82 -4.46 6.87
CA PRO A 122 -8.76 -3.42 6.43
C PRO A 122 -8.45 -2.06 7.09
N ASP A 123 -7.88 -2.06 8.30
CA ASP A 123 -7.45 -0.87 9.03
C ASP A 123 -6.47 0.01 8.24
N ALA A 124 -5.58 -0.58 7.42
CA ALA A 124 -4.63 0.16 6.60
C ALA A 124 -5.32 0.96 5.47
N LEU A 125 -6.40 0.40 4.89
CA LEU A 125 -7.23 1.10 3.90
C LEU A 125 -8.02 2.23 4.56
N LEU A 126 -8.61 1.95 5.74
CA LEU A 126 -9.41 2.92 6.49
C LEU A 126 -8.59 4.14 6.90
N ILE A 127 -7.39 3.95 7.48
CA ILE A 127 -6.53 5.09 7.84
C ILE A 127 -6.06 5.86 6.61
N GLY A 128 -5.77 5.17 5.50
CA GLY A 128 -5.43 5.82 4.22
C GLY A 128 -6.52 6.77 3.74
N VAL A 129 -7.78 6.32 3.75
CA VAL A 129 -8.92 7.16 3.39
C VAL A 129 -9.16 8.28 4.41
N ALA A 130 -9.05 8.00 5.70
CA ALA A 130 -9.19 9.01 6.75
C ALA A 130 -8.17 10.15 6.56
N ILE A 131 -6.91 9.82 6.28
CA ILE A 131 -5.85 10.79 6.02
C ILE A 131 -6.09 11.55 4.71
N ALA A 132 -6.59 10.90 3.66
CA ALA A 132 -6.95 11.58 2.42
C ALA A 132 -8.03 12.66 2.64
N PHE A 133 -9.09 12.33 3.39
CA PHE A 133 -10.12 13.30 3.75
C PHE A 133 -9.60 14.38 4.69
N LEU A 134 -8.80 14.01 5.70
CA LEU A 134 -8.20 14.97 6.62
C LEU A 134 -7.33 15.97 5.85
N ASN A 135 -6.49 15.46 4.95
CA ASN A 135 -5.68 16.26 4.04
C ASN A 135 -6.53 17.22 3.20
N ALA A 136 -7.66 16.77 2.65
CA ALA A 136 -8.55 17.63 1.86
C ALA A 136 -9.17 18.80 2.65
N HIS A 137 -9.31 18.67 3.98
CA HIS A 137 -9.86 19.72 4.84
C HIS A 137 -8.79 20.61 5.50
N MET A 138 -7.51 20.28 5.37
CA MET A 138 -6.41 21.10 5.87
C MET A 138 -6.14 22.30 4.94
N PRO A 139 -5.64 23.44 5.46
CA PRO A 139 -5.16 24.56 4.65
C PRO A 139 -4.17 24.12 3.55
N ARG A 140 -4.11 24.86 2.42
CA ARG A 140 -3.23 24.51 1.29
C ARG A 140 -1.75 24.49 1.69
N SER A 141 -1.32 25.46 2.49
CA SER A 141 0.03 25.56 3.02
C SER A 141 0.06 25.44 4.54
N TRP A 142 1.14 24.85 5.05
CA TRP A 142 1.45 24.85 6.48
C TRP A 142 2.42 25.98 6.81
N SER A 143 2.33 26.51 8.03
CA SER A 143 3.32 27.47 8.51
C SER A 143 4.71 26.80 8.60
N PRO A 144 5.80 27.55 8.45
CA PRO A 144 7.16 26.99 8.53
C PRO A 144 7.42 26.19 9.82
N ARG A 145 6.80 26.61 10.93
CA ARG A 145 6.88 25.90 12.22
C ARG A 145 6.23 24.53 12.14
N VAL A 146 5.01 24.44 11.60
CA VAL A 146 4.28 23.16 11.45
C VAL A 146 5.03 22.23 10.52
N SER A 147 5.51 22.72 9.38
CA SER A 147 6.30 21.92 8.43
C SER A 147 7.56 21.33 9.07
N ARG A 148 8.26 22.10 9.90
CA ARG A 148 9.46 21.61 10.63
C ARG A 148 9.11 20.52 11.63
N ILE A 149 8.06 20.72 12.44
CA ILE A 149 7.59 19.73 13.41
C ILE A 149 7.18 18.44 12.69
N MET A 150 6.39 18.55 11.62
CA MET A 150 5.94 17.41 10.84
C MET A 150 7.08 16.68 10.13
N GLY A 151 8.16 17.39 9.76
CA GLY A 151 9.39 16.77 9.26
C GLY A 151 10.09 15.90 10.32
N HIS A 152 10.21 16.39 11.56
CA HIS A 152 10.75 15.57 12.66
C HIS A 152 9.83 14.38 13.00
N VAL A 153 8.51 14.60 13.01
CA VAL A 153 7.52 13.54 13.25
C VAL A 153 7.59 12.47 12.15
N ALA A 154 7.74 12.86 10.88
CA ALA A 154 7.92 11.92 9.77
C ALA A 154 9.23 11.15 9.88
N THR A 155 10.32 11.81 10.27
CA THR A 155 11.61 11.15 10.50
C THR A 155 11.51 10.13 11.64
N ALA A 156 10.87 10.49 12.75
CA ALA A 156 10.61 9.57 13.86
C ALA A 156 9.71 8.39 13.43
N ALA A 157 8.65 8.66 12.67
CA ALA A 157 7.77 7.63 12.11
C ALA A 157 8.53 6.67 11.19
N LEU A 158 9.45 7.16 10.35
CA LEU A 158 10.32 6.31 9.55
C LEU A 158 11.19 5.42 10.43
N VAL A 159 11.85 5.98 11.45
CA VAL A 159 12.72 5.21 12.35
C VAL A 159 11.94 4.12 13.08
N ILE A 160 10.75 4.45 13.60
CA ILE A 160 9.87 3.47 14.26
C ILE A 160 9.45 2.38 13.26
N MET A 161 9.01 2.76 12.07
CA MET A 161 8.62 1.80 11.03
C MET A 161 9.78 0.87 10.67
N LEU A 162 10.99 1.41 10.45
CA LEU A 162 12.17 0.62 10.15
C LEU A 162 12.57 -0.29 11.31
N ALA A 163 12.46 0.16 12.56
CA ALA A 163 12.76 -0.66 13.73
C ALA A 163 11.78 -1.85 13.84
N VAL A 164 10.48 -1.62 13.64
CA VAL A 164 9.44 -2.66 13.64
C VAL A 164 9.65 -3.65 12.49
N VAL A 165 10.05 -3.19 11.30
CA VAL A 165 10.37 -4.08 10.18
C VAL A 165 11.64 -4.87 10.48
N PHE A 166 12.67 -4.21 10.99
CA PHE A 166 13.98 -4.80 11.26
C PHE A 166 13.91 -5.89 12.33
N SER A 167 13.13 -5.69 13.40
CA SER A 167 13.01 -6.67 14.51
C SER A 167 12.54 -8.05 14.05
N GLY A 168 11.84 -8.16 12.92
CA GLY A 168 11.37 -9.43 12.37
C GLY A 168 12.37 -10.12 11.44
N THR A 169 13.50 -9.47 11.14
CA THR A 169 14.52 -10.02 10.25
C THR A 169 15.53 -10.86 11.02
N TYR A 170 16.10 -11.88 10.39
CA TYR A 170 17.18 -12.66 11.01
C TYR A 170 18.40 -11.81 11.44
N LEU A 171 18.63 -10.67 10.78
CA LEU A 171 19.70 -9.74 11.14
C LEU A 171 19.49 -9.10 12.52
N ALA A 172 18.24 -8.93 12.98
CA ALA A 172 17.97 -8.42 14.31
C ALA A 172 18.48 -9.34 15.43
N LYS A 173 18.76 -10.62 15.15
CA LYS A 173 19.38 -11.54 16.11
C LYS A 173 20.77 -11.07 16.53
N LEU A 174 21.51 -10.41 15.63
CA LEU A 174 22.87 -9.92 15.88
C LEU A 174 22.91 -8.83 16.95
N VAL A 175 21.81 -8.10 17.15
CA VAL A 175 21.70 -6.99 18.11
C VAL A 175 20.72 -7.28 19.25
N GLY A 176 20.22 -8.52 19.36
CA GLY A 176 19.30 -8.93 20.42
C GLY A 176 17.88 -8.36 20.31
N LEU A 177 17.47 -7.87 19.14
CA LEU A 177 16.15 -7.27 18.90
C LEU A 177 15.22 -8.16 18.07
N TYR A 178 15.59 -9.43 17.88
CA TYR A 178 14.80 -10.35 17.05
C TYR A 178 13.51 -10.76 17.74
N VAL A 179 12.41 -10.60 17.03
CA VAL A 179 11.10 -11.13 17.40
C VAL A 179 10.61 -12.01 16.26
N PRO A 180 10.25 -13.29 16.52
CA PRO A 180 9.81 -14.18 15.46
C PRO A 180 8.53 -13.65 14.78
N PHE A 181 8.33 -14.06 13.53
CA PHE A 181 7.15 -13.70 12.72
C PHE A 181 6.01 -14.71 12.85
N LEU A 182 6.33 -15.96 13.18
CA LEU A 182 5.38 -17.05 13.35
C LEU A 182 5.24 -17.39 14.83
N VAL A 183 4.02 -17.72 15.24
CA VAL A 183 3.76 -18.34 16.54
C VAL A 183 4.52 -19.67 16.61
N PRO A 184 5.42 -19.87 17.59
CA PRO A 184 6.08 -21.16 17.79
C PRO A 184 5.05 -22.28 18.01
N GLU A 185 5.39 -23.52 17.66
CA GLU A 185 4.53 -24.66 17.93
C GLU A 185 4.16 -24.75 19.43
N GLY A 186 2.86 -24.83 19.73
CA GLY A 186 2.34 -24.84 21.10
C GLY A 186 2.36 -23.47 21.81
N GLY A 187 2.80 -22.42 21.14
CA GLY A 187 2.79 -21.04 21.63
C GLY A 187 1.45 -20.33 21.45
N SER A 188 1.36 -19.15 22.02
CA SER A 188 0.24 -18.21 21.85
C SER A 188 0.58 -17.13 20.82
N LEU A 189 -0.43 -16.34 20.43
CA LEU A 189 -0.24 -15.16 19.57
C LEU A 189 0.85 -14.22 20.08
N HIS A 190 1.04 -14.15 21.40
CA HIS A 190 2.01 -13.27 22.07
C HIS A 190 3.46 -13.77 21.98
N ASP A 191 3.68 -15.01 21.55
CA ASP A 191 4.99 -15.66 21.59
C ASP A 191 5.77 -15.55 20.27
N GLY A 192 5.22 -14.87 19.26
CA GLY A 192 5.89 -14.72 17.98
C GLY A 192 5.10 -14.09 16.85
N LEU A 193 4.01 -13.36 17.15
CA LEU A 193 3.23 -12.68 16.13
C LEU A 193 3.17 -11.18 16.35
N TYR A 194 4.29 -10.57 16.72
CA TYR A 194 4.38 -9.13 17.01
C TYR A 194 3.91 -8.26 15.84
N TRP A 195 4.11 -8.72 14.60
CA TRP A 195 3.56 -8.10 13.39
C TRP A 195 2.04 -8.01 13.46
N GLY A 196 1.40 -9.09 13.86
CA GLY A 196 -0.02 -9.16 14.15
C GLY A 196 -0.42 -8.24 15.30
N GLU A 197 0.22 -8.41 16.46
CA GLU A 197 -0.18 -7.73 17.71
C GLU A 197 -0.13 -6.21 17.59
N PHE A 198 0.98 -5.65 17.10
CA PHE A 198 1.14 -4.20 17.00
C PHE A 198 1.85 -3.73 15.72
N GLY A 199 2.65 -4.57 15.07
CA GLY A 199 3.45 -4.17 13.91
C GLY A 199 2.62 -3.60 12.77
N PHE A 200 1.52 -4.25 12.37
CA PHE A 200 0.63 -3.76 11.32
C PHE A 200 -0.01 -2.41 11.68
N THR A 201 -0.43 -2.22 12.93
CA THR A 201 -1.03 -0.96 13.42
C THR A 201 0.01 0.15 13.38
N ILE A 202 1.20 -0.08 13.95
CA ILE A 202 2.27 0.92 14.03
C ILE A 202 2.74 1.31 12.63
N VAL A 203 3.00 0.34 11.75
CA VAL A 203 3.48 0.58 10.39
C VAL A 203 2.42 1.36 9.59
N SER A 204 1.14 1.02 9.69
CA SER A 204 0.09 1.77 8.98
C SER A 204 -0.05 3.21 9.49
N GLY A 205 0.06 3.44 10.80
CA GLY A 205 0.10 4.78 11.39
C GLY A 205 1.33 5.59 10.95
N CYS A 206 2.51 4.96 10.95
CA CYS A 206 3.75 5.59 10.47
C CYS A 206 3.65 5.94 8.97
N MET A 207 3.09 5.04 8.17
CA MET A 207 2.89 5.27 6.73
C MET A 207 1.89 6.42 6.48
N ALA A 208 0.80 6.51 7.26
CA ALA A 208 -0.14 7.62 7.22
C ALA A 208 0.56 8.98 7.46
N ILE A 209 1.42 9.06 8.47
CA ILE A 209 2.23 10.24 8.78
C ILE A 209 3.19 10.55 7.63
N LEU A 210 3.94 9.54 7.16
CA LEU A 210 4.93 9.70 6.10
C LEU A 210 4.28 10.22 4.82
N VAL A 211 3.18 9.60 4.36
CA VAL A 211 2.46 10.01 3.16
C VAL A 211 1.94 11.45 3.30
N LEU A 212 1.30 11.78 4.43
CA LEU A 212 0.79 13.14 4.66
C LEU A 212 1.91 14.18 4.61
N THR A 213 3.03 13.92 5.28
CA THR A 213 4.18 14.83 5.31
C THR A 213 4.86 14.93 3.95
N MET A 214 5.05 13.82 3.20
CA MET A 214 5.69 13.89 1.87
C MET A 214 4.86 14.68 0.85
N ILE A 215 3.52 14.64 0.97
CA ILE A 215 2.64 15.43 0.10
C ILE A 215 2.72 16.93 0.44
N ARG A 216 2.87 17.28 1.72
CA ARG A 216 2.81 18.67 2.21
C ARG A 216 4.16 19.37 2.36
N CYS A 217 5.22 18.62 2.65
CA CYS A 217 6.56 19.11 2.90
C CYS A 217 7.52 18.53 1.85
N ARG A 218 7.50 19.12 0.65
CA ARG A 218 8.33 18.65 -0.48
C ARG A 218 9.83 18.79 -0.25
N ASP A 219 10.24 19.67 0.68
CA ASP A 219 11.63 19.91 1.04
C ASP A 219 12.19 18.88 2.04
N HIS A 220 11.38 17.91 2.47
CA HIS A 220 11.83 16.87 3.37
C HIS A 220 12.92 16.00 2.72
N TRP A 221 13.99 15.69 3.46
CA TRP A 221 15.18 14.98 2.97
C TRP A 221 14.89 13.58 2.37
N LEU A 222 13.78 12.94 2.75
CA LEU A 222 13.34 11.67 2.17
C LEU A 222 12.81 11.78 0.74
N VAL A 223 12.25 12.93 0.37
CA VAL A 223 11.65 13.15 -0.95
C VAL A 223 12.67 12.91 -2.08
N PRO A 224 13.90 13.48 -2.06
CA PRO A 224 14.88 13.21 -3.12
C PRO A 224 15.32 11.74 -3.16
N ILE A 225 15.39 11.05 -2.01
CA ILE A 225 15.74 9.62 -1.95
C ILE A 225 14.66 8.77 -2.63
N LEU A 226 13.40 8.96 -2.22
CA LEU A 226 12.27 8.20 -2.79
C LEU A 226 11.98 8.57 -4.24
N SER A 227 12.34 9.79 -4.66
CA SER A 227 12.21 10.27 -6.04
C SER A 227 13.38 9.85 -6.93
N TYR A 228 14.38 9.15 -6.40
CA TYR A 228 15.50 8.64 -7.19
C TYR A 228 14.99 7.66 -8.27
N LYS A 229 15.65 7.68 -9.44
CA LYS A 229 15.19 6.96 -10.64
C LYS A 229 15.04 5.45 -10.41
N ALA A 230 15.89 4.85 -9.58
CA ALA A 230 15.78 3.43 -9.27
C ALA A 230 14.53 3.11 -8.44
N PHE A 231 14.26 3.86 -7.36
CA PHE A 231 13.08 3.66 -6.53
C PHE A 231 11.78 3.92 -7.30
N THR A 232 11.73 4.98 -8.09
CA THR A 232 10.58 5.27 -8.95
C THR A 232 10.39 4.21 -10.04
N ALA A 233 11.47 3.67 -10.63
CA ALA A 233 11.39 2.59 -11.60
C ALA A 233 10.80 1.30 -11.00
N VAL A 234 11.17 0.97 -9.76
CA VAL A 234 10.57 -0.14 -9.01
C VAL A 234 9.11 0.17 -8.69
N GLY A 235 8.80 1.38 -8.22
CA GLY A 235 7.44 1.80 -7.89
C GLY A 235 6.47 1.70 -9.07
N VAL A 236 6.90 2.12 -10.27
CA VAL A 236 6.10 2.01 -11.50
C VAL A 236 5.80 0.55 -11.89
N ARG A 237 6.59 -0.41 -11.41
CA ARG A 237 6.44 -1.85 -11.67
C ARG A 237 5.89 -2.63 -10.48
N SER A 238 5.60 -1.94 -9.37
CA SER A 238 5.23 -2.58 -8.10
C SER A 238 4.01 -3.50 -8.23
N TYR A 239 3.04 -3.14 -9.08
CA TYR A 239 1.87 -3.97 -9.33
C TYR A 239 2.23 -5.30 -10.03
N GLY A 240 2.99 -5.26 -11.13
CA GLY A 240 3.47 -6.46 -11.81
C GLY A 240 4.38 -7.31 -10.92
N LEU A 241 5.29 -6.69 -10.18
CA LEU A 241 6.13 -7.36 -9.18
C LEU A 241 5.28 -8.12 -8.17
N TYR A 242 4.28 -7.45 -7.59
CA TYR A 242 3.36 -8.03 -6.63
C TYR A 242 2.58 -9.23 -7.21
N LEU A 243 2.10 -9.14 -8.44
CA LEU A 243 1.38 -10.26 -9.06
C LEU A 243 2.28 -11.48 -9.34
N ILE A 244 3.55 -11.26 -9.68
CA ILE A 244 4.45 -12.30 -10.19
C ILE A 244 5.29 -12.96 -9.08
N HIS A 245 5.68 -12.23 -8.04
CA HIS A 245 6.71 -12.69 -7.10
C HIS A 245 6.36 -14.02 -6.40
N VAL A 246 5.14 -14.20 -5.90
CA VAL A 246 4.74 -15.46 -5.25
C VAL A 246 4.66 -16.64 -6.22
N PRO A 247 3.88 -16.62 -7.32
CA PRO A 247 3.77 -17.79 -8.18
C PRO A 247 5.11 -18.18 -8.79
N LEU A 248 5.98 -17.21 -9.08
CA LEU A 248 7.35 -17.47 -9.52
C LEU A 248 8.19 -18.12 -8.40
N GLY A 249 8.09 -17.61 -7.16
CA GLY A 249 8.78 -18.17 -6.00
C GLY A 249 8.37 -19.62 -5.75
N VAL A 250 7.06 -19.89 -5.73
CA VAL A 250 6.51 -21.24 -5.60
C VAL A 250 6.99 -22.13 -6.74
N LEU A 251 6.94 -21.67 -7.99
CA LEU A 251 7.43 -22.44 -9.14
C LEU A 251 8.90 -22.81 -8.99
N LEU A 252 9.77 -21.87 -8.57
CA LEU A 252 11.19 -22.14 -8.41
C LEU A 252 11.48 -23.08 -7.24
N ILE A 253 10.81 -22.92 -6.11
CA ILE A 253 10.95 -23.80 -4.94
C ILE A 253 10.53 -25.24 -5.31
N GLU A 254 9.38 -25.39 -5.96
CA GLU A 254 8.78 -26.69 -6.28
C GLU A 254 9.40 -27.39 -7.49
N THR A 255 10.28 -26.74 -8.25
CA THR A 255 10.94 -27.36 -9.41
C THR A 255 12.45 -27.42 -9.24
N VAL A 256 13.11 -26.27 -9.12
CA VAL A 256 14.57 -26.16 -9.00
C VAL A 256 15.02 -26.37 -7.56
N GLY A 257 14.27 -25.82 -6.59
CA GLY A 257 14.58 -25.85 -5.16
C GLY A 257 14.67 -27.26 -4.60
N ARG A 258 13.83 -28.17 -5.09
CA ARG A 258 13.86 -29.61 -4.75
C ARG A 258 15.21 -30.27 -4.97
N LYS A 259 16.01 -29.78 -5.94
CA LYS A 259 17.37 -30.26 -6.21
C LYS A 259 18.44 -29.36 -5.61
N SER A 260 18.22 -28.04 -5.65
CA SER A 260 19.14 -27.05 -5.10
C SER A 260 18.41 -25.76 -4.74
N GLU A 261 18.21 -25.56 -3.44
CA GLU A 261 17.64 -24.32 -2.89
C GLU A 261 18.48 -23.09 -3.26
N LEU A 262 19.82 -23.23 -3.21
CA LEU A 262 20.73 -22.15 -3.57
C LEU A 262 20.54 -21.72 -5.03
N LEU A 263 20.41 -22.68 -5.96
CA LEU A 263 20.16 -22.36 -7.36
C LEU A 263 18.80 -21.66 -7.53
N ALA A 264 17.75 -22.13 -6.87
CA ALA A 264 16.44 -21.47 -6.90
C ALA A 264 16.52 -20.02 -6.40
N LEU A 265 17.25 -19.77 -5.31
CA LEU A 265 17.44 -18.43 -4.75
C LEU A 265 18.22 -17.51 -5.70
N ILE A 266 19.30 -18.00 -6.30
CA ILE A 266 20.11 -17.24 -7.28
C ILE A 266 19.29 -16.89 -8.52
N LEU A 267 18.40 -17.80 -8.96
CA LEU A 267 17.53 -17.57 -10.12
C LEU A 267 16.32 -16.67 -9.82
N TYR A 268 15.86 -16.59 -8.57
CA TYR A 268 14.63 -15.89 -8.21
C TYR A 268 14.64 -14.41 -8.58
N VAL A 269 15.65 -13.65 -8.14
CA VAL A 269 15.70 -12.20 -8.41
C VAL A 269 15.86 -11.89 -9.91
N PRO A 270 16.78 -12.52 -10.66
CA PRO A 270 16.90 -12.31 -12.11
C PRO A 270 15.61 -12.64 -12.87
N LEU A 271 14.97 -13.77 -12.57
CA LEU A 271 13.72 -14.17 -13.22
C LEU A 271 12.57 -13.23 -12.84
N LEU A 272 12.49 -12.80 -11.58
CA LEU A 272 11.47 -11.86 -11.13
C LEU A 272 11.58 -10.53 -11.88
N VAL A 273 12.79 -10.00 -12.01
CA VAL A 273 13.05 -8.77 -12.79
C VAL A 273 12.70 -8.97 -14.26
N LEU A 274 13.10 -10.08 -14.86
CA LEU A 274 12.82 -10.39 -16.26
C LEU A 274 11.32 -10.52 -16.54
N CYS A 275 10.61 -11.36 -15.79
CA CYS A 275 9.18 -11.58 -15.93
C CYS A 275 8.37 -10.30 -15.69
N THR A 276 8.76 -9.52 -14.67
CA THR A 276 8.13 -8.22 -14.39
C THR A 276 8.35 -7.25 -15.54
N GLU A 277 9.57 -7.13 -16.08
CA GLU A 277 9.84 -6.21 -17.17
C GLU A 277 9.10 -6.59 -18.46
N ILE A 278 8.99 -7.90 -18.75
CA ILE A 278 8.18 -8.42 -19.86
C ILE A 278 6.71 -8.04 -19.67
N ALA A 279 6.13 -8.35 -18.51
CA ALA A 279 4.75 -8.01 -18.18
C ALA A 279 4.51 -6.49 -18.26
N HIS A 280 5.41 -5.70 -17.71
CA HIS A 280 5.31 -4.24 -17.72
C HIS A 280 5.32 -3.68 -19.15
N ARG A 281 6.21 -4.18 -20.02
CA ARG A 281 6.34 -3.70 -21.41
C ARG A 281 5.18 -4.12 -22.30
N TRP A 282 4.75 -5.37 -22.19
CA TRP A 282 3.84 -5.99 -23.16
C TRP A 282 2.39 -6.06 -22.70
N VAL A 283 2.13 -5.84 -21.42
CA VAL A 283 0.78 -5.95 -20.85
C VAL A 283 0.38 -4.64 -20.18
N GLU A 284 1.16 -4.17 -19.21
CA GLU A 284 0.79 -2.99 -18.44
C GLU A 284 0.83 -1.71 -19.28
N LYS A 285 1.94 -1.44 -19.97
CA LYS A 285 2.06 -0.22 -20.81
C LYS A 285 0.97 -0.13 -21.89
N PRO A 286 0.68 -1.21 -22.67
CA PRO A 286 -0.43 -1.18 -23.62
C PRO A 286 -1.79 -0.95 -22.95
N ALA A 287 -2.07 -1.61 -21.83
CA ALA A 287 -3.32 -1.44 -21.09
C ALA A 287 -3.49 -0.01 -20.55
N MET A 288 -2.42 0.60 -20.02
CA MET A 288 -2.42 1.99 -19.57
C MET A 288 -2.71 2.97 -20.71
N LYS A 289 -2.12 2.74 -21.90
CA LYS A 289 -2.38 3.58 -23.10
C LYS A 289 -3.82 3.44 -23.59
N LEU A 290 -4.42 2.26 -23.47
CA LEU A 290 -5.83 2.06 -23.81
C LEU A 290 -6.73 2.81 -22.81
N LYS A 291 -6.44 2.71 -21.51
CA LYS A 291 -7.16 3.45 -20.46
C LYS A 291 -7.14 4.95 -20.71
N THR A 292 -5.98 5.55 -20.98
CA THR A 292 -5.89 7.00 -21.21
C THR A 292 -6.64 7.46 -22.46
N ARG A 293 -6.76 6.62 -23.50
CA ARG A 293 -7.57 6.91 -24.69
C ARG A 293 -9.07 6.87 -24.43
N MET A 294 -9.52 6.03 -23.49
CA MET A 294 -10.94 5.89 -23.16
C MET A 294 -11.43 6.87 -22.09
N SER A 295 -10.53 7.48 -21.32
CA SER A 295 -10.87 8.52 -20.35
C SER A 295 -11.26 9.83 -21.05
N THR A 296 -12.44 10.38 -20.73
CA THR A 296 -12.87 11.70 -21.23
C THR A 296 -11.88 12.79 -20.80
N PRO A 297 -11.51 13.74 -21.67
CA PRO A 297 -10.74 14.92 -21.29
C PRO A 297 -11.48 15.65 -20.16
N GLY A 298 -10.88 15.68 -18.96
CA GLY A 298 -11.46 16.28 -17.75
C GLY A 298 -11.73 15.33 -16.58
N ALA A 299 -11.63 14.00 -16.77
CA ALA A 299 -11.83 13.02 -15.69
C ALA A 299 -10.69 13.00 -14.66
N SER A 300 -9.47 13.34 -15.06
CA SER A 300 -8.40 13.69 -14.14
C SER A 300 -8.64 15.13 -13.70
N GLY A 301 -8.72 15.43 -12.39
CA GLY A 301 -8.91 16.79 -11.85
C GLY A 301 -7.78 17.80 -12.19
N THR A 302 -7.00 17.57 -13.25
CA THR A 302 -6.05 18.50 -13.86
C THR A 302 -6.73 19.80 -14.29
N ALA A 303 -7.91 19.73 -14.93
CA ALA A 303 -8.66 20.94 -15.31
C ALA A 303 -9.03 21.81 -14.09
N GLN A 304 -9.29 21.18 -12.94
CA GLN A 304 -9.63 21.86 -11.69
C GLN A 304 -8.39 22.41 -10.96
N ARG A 305 -7.22 21.78 -11.14
CA ARG A 305 -5.93 22.29 -10.67
C ARG A 305 -5.45 23.50 -11.48
N ASP A 306 -5.60 23.46 -12.79
CA ASP A 306 -5.18 24.54 -13.68
C ASP A 306 -6.05 25.78 -13.46
N ALA A 307 -7.36 25.61 -13.27
CA ALA A 307 -8.27 26.70 -12.89
C ALA A 307 -7.95 27.31 -11.51
N ALA A 308 -7.59 26.48 -10.52
CA ALA A 308 -7.21 26.97 -9.19
C ALA A 308 -5.85 27.70 -9.19
N ALA A 309 -4.88 27.24 -10.01
CA ALA A 309 -3.60 27.90 -10.18
C ALA A 309 -3.75 29.26 -10.89
N GLN A 310 -4.66 29.37 -11.85
CA GLN A 310 -4.99 30.64 -12.50
C GLN A 310 -5.65 31.63 -11.55
N GLN A 311 -6.55 31.15 -10.67
CA GLN A 311 -7.17 31.99 -9.64
C GLN A 311 -6.18 32.50 -8.58
N ASP A 312 -5.26 31.65 -8.11
CA ASP A 312 -4.21 32.07 -7.17
C ASP A 312 -3.26 33.09 -7.80
N THR A 313 -2.96 32.96 -9.10
CA THR A 313 -2.11 33.90 -9.85
C THR A 313 -2.81 35.26 -10.03
N ALA A 314 -4.10 35.26 -10.37
CA ALA A 314 -4.90 36.48 -10.50
C ALA A 314 -5.04 37.23 -9.16
N ALA A 315 -5.27 36.51 -8.06
CA ALA A 315 -5.37 37.12 -6.73
C ALA A 315 -4.04 37.75 -6.27
N GLN A 316 -2.89 37.15 -6.62
CA GLN A 316 -1.58 37.72 -6.33
C GLN A 316 -1.30 38.99 -7.15
N GLN A 317 -1.73 39.03 -8.42
CA GLN A 317 -1.58 40.20 -9.29
C GLN A 317 -2.46 41.38 -8.83
N ASP A 318 -3.71 41.12 -8.42
CA ASP A 318 -4.58 42.16 -7.86
C ASP A 318 -4.03 42.75 -6.55
N THR A 319 -3.45 41.90 -5.69
CA THR A 319 -2.83 42.35 -4.44
C THR A 319 -1.61 43.23 -4.69
N ALA A 320 -0.77 42.87 -5.68
CA ALA A 320 0.39 43.66 -6.07
C ALA A 320 -0.02 45.02 -6.69
N ALA A 321 -1.05 45.03 -7.55
CA ALA A 321 -1.56 46.26 -8.15
C ALA A 321 -2.16 47.23 -7.12
N GLN A 322 -2.84 46.71 -6.09
CA GLN A 322 -3.37 47.53 -4.99
C GLN A 322 -2.25 48.13 -4.12
N GLN A 323 -1.15 47.41 -3.92
CA GLN A 323 0.02 47.91 -3.19
C GLN A 323 0.78 49.00 -3.96
N ASP A 324 0.95 48.84 -5.28
CA ASP A 324 1.56 49.88 -6.13
C ASP A 324 0.70 51.14 -6.21
N THR A 325 -0.63 51.00 -6.27
CA THR A 325 -1.55 52.14 -6.30
C THR A 325 -1.53 52.93 -4.97
N ALA A 326 -1.43 52.22 -3.84
CA ALA A 326 -1.28 52.85 -2.52
C ALA A 326 0.05 53.59 -2.38
N ALA A 327 1.15 53.01 -2.88
CA ALA A 327 2.47 53.64 -2.86
C ALA A 327 2.56 54.90 -3.74
N GLN A 328 1.79 54.97 -4.84
CA GLN A 328 1.70 56.16 -5.68
C GLN A 328 0.85 57.29 -5.07
N GLN A 329 -0.13 56.99 -4.22
CA GLN A 329 -0.92 58.02 -3.54
C GLN A 329 -0.17 58.73 -2.41
N ASP A 330 0.80 58.05 -1.77
CA ASP A 330 1.63 58.62 -0.70
C ASP A 330 2.81 59.50 -1.20
N THR A 331 2.96 59.67 -2.52
CA THR A 331 4.07 60.45 -3.12
C THR A 331 3.65 61.81 -3.70
N ILE A 332 2.39 62.24 -3.50
CA ILE A 332 1.92 63.57 -3.92
C ILE A 332 2.18 64.58 -2.77
N PRO A 333 3.10 65.54 -2.92
CA PRO A 333 3.30 66.57 -1.90
C PRO A 333 2.10 67.53 -1.86
N PRO A 334 1.76 68.11 -0.69
CA PRO A 334 0.66 69.05 -0.57
C PRO A 334 0.95 70.31 -1.39
N ALA A 335 -0.03 70.73 -2.19
CA ALA A 335 0.03 71.97 -2.96
C ALA A 335 -0.04 73.19 -2.02
N GLU A 336 0.94 74.07 -2.11
CA GLU A 336 0.90 75.44 -1.58
C GLU A 336 0.30 76.41 -2.59
#